data_AF-A0A9E1MWU9-F1
#
_entry.id   AF-A0A9E1MWU9-F1
#
_cell.length_a   1.000
_cell.length_b   1.000
_cell.length_c   1.000
_cell.angle_alpha   90.00
_cell.angle_beta   90.00
_cell.angle_gamma   90.00
#
_symmetry.space_group_name_H-M   'P 1'
#
loop_
_entity.id
_entity.type
_entity.pdbx_description
1 polymer ?
#
loop_
_entity_poly.entity_id
_entity_poly.type
_entity_poly.pdbx_seq_one_letter_code
_entity_poly.pdbx_strand_id
1 'polypeptide(L)'
;MNMKAKAELQPSTAPWLAIIGLFHAMLVYWYWFVCDDSYISFRYSRNWASGIGIRYNAAEEIPIEGYSNFLWMAIGAVVEWARLDVALVMPLASAFCGLVLLAYFFWTLWRQLGLAQKAALLATAGLALAPPFFVWSTSGLATMPFALAFFGTFERLVISRHRWSWLHGVTWALLMGLLRTEGIFWALTLLAVFVTARVVETKSTEPGGPGANCGVDWRRMGQFMATLLVAYGAYLLWKHSYFHTIIANTAHAKVSLGWPRIWRGICYVIVFHLTFVTPVFLVLSGIYAARSRKAVAVVALVMWVGFSAYAALIGGDYMTFFRLFVPGLPFLMLLFALLLDELWQKSRQIWLIVGAIAMIVIALLPAFDFHAVPLDYRAQFPFRLRKDDFHSEREQWKDMVKNTDSWRKRGLALKQVSGPDDSFVAAAIGAVGYFSEISHLYDRNGLVDREVALMPAPEGPLTESPGHDKTVDRNFFLDQKPTIIEAKLIFPPEVRKQIRQANQQWRHKPTSNAYVWDNYLPDFAEVEIDGETGMYLMVLRLRQPEDPSPAEIEETWFQRTFELPK
;
A
#
# COMPACT_ATOMS: atom_id res chain seq x y z
N MET A 1 -26.24 2.26 38.57
CA MET A 1 -27.03 1.37 37.67
C MET A 1 -26.07 0.32 37.09
N ASN A 2 -26.37 -0.97 37.32
CA ASN A 2 -25.43 -2.10 37.25
C ASN A 2 -24.72 -2.29 35.88
N MET A 3 -23.39 -2.18 35.85
CA MET A 3 -22.55 -2.49 34.66
C MET A 3 -22.61 -3.98 34.23
N LYS A 4 -23.10 -4.88 35.09
CA LYS A 4 -23.18 -6.33 34.80
C LYS A 4 -24.32 -6.72 33.84
N ALA A 5 -25.30 -5.85 33.58
CA ALA A 5 -26.46 -6.17 32.73
C ALA A 5 -26.24 -5.96 31.21
N LYS A 6 -25.09 -5.43 30.77
CA LYS A 6 -24.75 -5.24 29.34
C LYS A 6 -23.92 -6.41 28.75
N ALA A 7 -23.88 -7.55 29.43
CA ALA A 7 -22.90 -8.61 29.16
C ALA A 7 -23.20 -9.48 27.93
N GLU A 8 -24.44 -9.51 27.43
CA GLU A 8 -24.82 -10.35 26.29
C GLU A 8 -25.07 -9.51 25.03
N LEU A 9 -24.55 -10.01 23.91
CA LEU A 9 -24.85 -9.46 22.59
C LEU A 9 -26.34 -9.73 22.36
N GLN A 10 -27.12 -8.69 22.07
CA GLN A 10 -28.53 -8.90 21.77
C GLN A 10 -28.58 -9.87 20.58
N PRO A 11 -29.33 -10.99 20.65
CA PRO A 11 -29.37 -12.01 19.60
C PRO A 11 -29.64 -11.41 18.20
N SER A 12 -30.34 -10.28 18.17
CA SER A 12 -30.67 -9.51 16.97
C SER A 12 -29.49 -8.80 16.29
N THR A 13 -28.30 -8.70 16.90
CA THR A 13 -27.17 -7.92 16.34
C THR A 13 -26.10 -8.74 15.63
N ALA A 14 -25.90 -10.01 16.01
CA ALA A 14 -24.96 -10.91 15.32
C ALA A 14 -25.30 -11.10 13.83
N PRO A 15 -26.58 -11.27 13.42
CA PRO A 15 -26.93 -11.37 12.01
C PRO A 15 -26.52 -10.15 11.20
N TRP A 16 -26.65 -8.94 11.75
CA TRP A 16 -26.27 -7.71 11.05
C TRP A 16 -24.76 -7.59 10.85
N LEU A 17 -23.95 -7.98 11.82
CA LEU A 17 -22.49 -8.03 11.64
C LEU A 17 -22.08 -9.05 10.58
N ALA A 18 -22.72 -10.21 10.56
CA ALA A 18 -22.49 -11.22 9.53
C ALA A 18 -22.86 -10.70 8.14
N ILE A 19 -24.00 -9.99 8.01
CA ILE A 19 -24.41 -9.32 6.77
C ILE A 19 -23.37 -8.27 6.35
N ILE A 20 -22.93 -7.39 7.25
CA ILE A 20 -21.90 -6.39 6.95
C ILE A 20 -20.60 -7.06 6.47
N GLY A 21 -20.16 -8.11 7.17
CA GLY A 21 -18.97 -8.89 6.81
C GLY A 21 -19.11 -9.57 5.44
N LEU A 22 -20.30 -10.09 5.12
CA LEU A 22 -20.59 -10.72 3.82
C LEU A 22 -20.55 -9.70 2.68
N PHE A 23 -21.21 -8.54 2.84
CA PHE A 23 -21.17 -7.47 1.84
C PHE A 23 -19.74 -6.94 1.65
N HIS A 24 -18.98 -6.78 2.74
CA HIS A 24 -17.57 -6.43 2.65
C HIS A 24 -16.79 -7.48 1.86
N ALA A 25 -16.92 -8.77 2.19
CA ALA A 25 -16.24 -9.85 1.49
C ALA A 25 -16.60 -9.90 -0.01
N MET A 26 -17.87 -9.66 -0.35
CA MET A 26 -18.32 -9.58 -1.74
C MET A 26 -17.66 -8.41 -2.50
N LEU A 27 -17.57 -7.23 -1.89
CA LEU A 27 -16.88 -6.08 -2.49
C LEU A 27 -15.37 -6.31 -2.59
N VAL A 28 -14.75 -6.91 -1.58
CA VAL A 28 -13.34 -7.33 -1.60
C VAL A 28 -13.09 -8.30 -2.76
N TYR A 29 -13.96 -9.27 -2.98
CA TYR A 29 -13.89 -10.19 -4.11
C TYR A 29 -14.06 -9.48 -5.46
N TRP A 30 -15.03 -8.56 -5.56
CA TRP A 30 -15.28 -7.79 -6.79
C TRP A 30 -14.06 -6.96 -7.19
N TYR A 31 -13.39 -6.34 -6.23
CA TYR A 31 -12.21 -5.49 -6.45
C TYR A 31 -10.89 -6.23 -6.26
N TRP A 32 -10.91 -7.57 -6.29
CA TRP A 32 -9.73 -8.38 -6.06
C TRP A 32 -8.59 -7.98 -7.00
N PHE A 33 -7.44 -7.67 -6.44
CA PHE A 33 -6.21 -7.44 -7.18
C PHE A 33 -5.00 -7.69 -6.29
N VAL A 34 -3.91 -8.16 -6.88
CA VAL A 34 -2.59 -8.22 -6.25
C VAL A 34 -1.76 -7.09 -6.85
N CYS A 35 -1.19 -6.24 -6.00
CA CYS A 35 -0.41 -5.09 -6.45
C CYS A 35 0.99 -5.52 -6.86
N ASP A 36 1.54 -4.96 -7.94
CA ASP A 36 2.93 -5.20 -8.37
C ASP A 36 3.95 -5.06 -7.21
N ASP A 37 3.83 -3.99 -6.41
CA ASP A 37 4.69 -3.75 -5.23
C ASP A 37 4.74 -4.94 -4.24
N SER A 38 3.66 -5.73 -4.15
CA SER A 38 3.63 -6.89 -3.24
C SER A 38 4.60 -7.99 -3.67
N TYR A 39 4.79 -8.17 -4.98
CA TYR A 39 5.71 -9.16 -5.53
C TYR A 39 7.17 -8.85 -5.24
N ILE A 40 7.52 -7.60 -4.93
CA ILE A 40 8.85 -7.27 -4.40
C ILE A 40 9.06 -8.01 -3.08
N SER A 41 8.12 -7.88 -2.14
CA SER A 41 8.18 -8.58 -0.85
C SER A 41 8.09 -10.10 -1.03
N PHE A 42 7.31 -10.59 -1.99
CA PHE A 42 7.21 -12.03 -2.27
C PHE A 42 8.51 -12.61 -2.81
N ARG A 43 9.27 -11.86 -3.63
CA ARG A 43 10.59 -12.30 -4.06
C ARG A 43 11.59 -12.39 -2.89
N TYR A 44 11.61 -11.40 -1.99
CA TYR A 44 12.38 -11.52 -0.74
C TYR A 44 11.95 -12.74 0.08
N SER A 45 10.64 -12.98 0.17
CA SER A 45 10.05 -14.10 0.89
C SER A 45 10.52 -15.45 0.33
N ARG A 46 10.44 -15.61 -1.00
CA ARG A 46 10.88 -16.82 -1.72
C ARG A 46 12.38 -17.06 -1.57
N ASN A 47 13.19 -16.01 -1.69
CA ASN A 47 14.64 -16.12 -1.54
C ASN A 47 15.03 -16.52 -0.11
N TRP A 48 14.36 -15.95 0.89
CA TRP A 48 14.58 -16.34 2.27
C TRP A 48 14.16 -17.79 2.52
N ALA A 49 12.98 -18.19 2.05
CA ALA A 49 12.48 -19.56 2.15
C ALA A 49 13.40 -20.59 1.46
N SER A 50 14.04 -20.19 0.36
CA SER A 50 15.00 -21.01 -0.40
C SER A 50 16.42 -21.03 0.18
N GLY A 51 16.69 -20.34 1.30
CA GLY A 51 18.00 -20.32 1.94
C GLY A 51 19.02 -19.33 1.34
N ILE A 52 18.62 -18.50 0.38
CA ILE A 52 19.46 -17.44 -0.23
C ILE A 52 19.64 -16.25 0.75
N GLY A 53 18.72 -16.13 1.71
CA GLY A 53 18.65 -15.04 2.68
C GLY A 53 17.68 -13.94 2.25
N ILE A 54 17.56 -12.92 3.09
CA ILE A 54 16.66 -11.78 2.90
C ILE A 54 17.28 -10.80 1.88
N ARG A 55 17.30 -11.18 0.61
CA ARG A 55 17.81 -10.36 -0.50
C ARG A 55 16.90 -10.47 -1.71
N TYR A 56 16.83 -9.43 -2.53
CA TYR A 56 16.05 -9.44 -3.78
C TYR A 56 16.82 -10.10 -4.92
N ASN A 57 18.03 -9.60 -5.17
CA ASN A 57 18.97 -10.16 -6.14
C ASN A 57 19.77 -11.26 -5.45
N ALA A 58 19.78 -12.47 -6.03
CA ALA A 58 20.44 -13.62 -5.43
C ALA A 58 21.97 -13.52 -5.54
N ALA A 59 22.45 -12.96 -6.66
CA ALA A 59 23.87 -12.76 -6.94
C ALA A 59 24.51 -11.59 -6.18
N GLU A 60 23.71 -10.78 -5.48
CA GLU A 60 24.22 -9.60 -4.79
C GLU A 60 24.88 -9.98 -3.47
N GLU A 61 26.15 -9.60 -3.27
CA GLU A 61 26.92 -9.96 -2.07
C GLU A 61 26.34 -9.32 -0.80
N ILE A 62 26.11 -8.00 -0.84
CA ILE A 62 25.60 -7.20 0.27
C ILE A 62 24.09 -7.00 0.09
N PRO A 63 23.22 -7.58 0.94
CA PRO A 63 21.78 -7.43 0.81
C PRO A 63 21.34 -5.97 0.81
N ILE A 64 20.45 -5.63 -0.11
CA ILE A 64 19.72 -4.35 -0.12
C ILE A 64 18.36 -4.56 0.54
N GLU A 65 17.93 -3.60 1.37
CA GLU A 65 16.58 -3.61 1.94
C GLU A 65 15.63 -2.82 1.02
N GLY A 66 15.05 -3.52 0.04
CA GLY A 66 14.08 -3.00 -0.92
C GLY A 66 12.61 -3.14 -0.51
N TYR A 67 12.35 -3.38 0.78
CA TYR A 67 11.00 -3.47 1.35
C TYR A 67 10.88 -2.58 2.60
N SER A 68 9.65 -2.31 3.04
CA SER A 68 9.37 -1.47 4.22
C SER A 68 8.44 -2.14 5.24
N ASN A 69 8.19 -3.44 5.07
CA ASN A 69 7.17 -4.24 5.75
C ASN A 69 7.72 -5.59 6.25
N PHE A 70 8.83 -5.56 7.01
CA PHE A 70 9.59 -6.74 7.45
C PHE A 70 8.73 -7.90 7.96
N LEU A 71 7.79 -7.65 8.88
CA LEU A 71 6.95 -8.72 9.43
C LEU A 71 6.06 -9.36 8.37
N TRP A 72 5.57 -8.57 7.41
CA TRP A 72 4.73 -9.08 6.33
C TRP A 72 5.53 -9.92 5.34
N MET A 73 6.75 -9.48 5.02
CA MET A 73 7.71 -10.26 4.23
C MET A 73 8.09 -11.57 4.95
N ALA A 74 8.33 -11.53 6.28
CA ALA A 74 8.61 -12.73 7.06
C ALA A 74 7.45 -13.75 7.07
N ILE A 75 6.20 -13.26 7.17
CA ILE A 75 5.01 -14.12 7.03
C ILE A 75 4.97 -14.72 5.61
N GLY A 76 5.24 -13.93 4.58
CA GLY A 76 5.36 -14.41 3.20
C GLY A 76 6.41 -15.51 3.05
N ALA A 77 7.55 -15.39 3.74
CA ALA A 77 8.61 -16.40 3.70
C ALA A 77 8.13 -17.75 4.28
N VAL A 78 7.29 -17.73 5.32
CA VAL A 78 6.67 -18.96 5.85
C VAL A 78 5.71 -19.59 4.84
N VAL A 79 4.94 -18.78 4.11
CA VAL A 79 4.03 -19.24 3.06
C VAL A 79 4.79 -19.89 1.90
N GLU A 80 5.88 -19.25 1.46
CA GLU A 80 6.79 -19.78 0.43
C GLU A 80 7.50 -21.06 0.88
N TRP A 81 7.96 -21.11 2.14
CA TRP A 81 8.55 -22.32 2.72
C TRP A 81 7.55 -23.48 2.75
N ALA A 82 6.27 -23.19 3.01
CA ALA A 82 5.18 -24.15 2.94
C ALA A 82 4.74 -24.50 1.50
N ARG A 83 5.37 -23.90 0.48
CA ARG A 83 5.06 -24.06 -0.96
C ARG A 83 3.60 -23.74 -1.31
N LEU A 84 3.02 -22.79 -0.59
CA LEU A 84 1.68 -22.28 -0.88
C LEU A 84 1.76 -21.09 -1.84
N ASP A 85 0.70 -20.86 -2.61
CA ASP A 85 0.62 -19.70 -3.49
C ASP A 85 0.56 -18.39 -2.68
N VAL A 86 1.70 -17.71 -2.58
CA VAL A 86 1.83 -16.43 -1.86
C VAL A 86 0.94 -15.34 -2.45
N ALA A 87 0.69 -15.36 -3.77
CA ALA A 87 -0.17 -14.39 -4.45
C ALA A 87 -1.66 -14.63 -4.16
N LEU A 88 -2.02 -15.78 -3.58
CA LEU A 88 -3.36 -16.07 -3.06
C LEU A 88 -3.43 -15.89 -1.53
N VAL A 89 -2.49 -16.48 -0.80
CA VAL A 89 -2.53 -16.54 0.67
C VAL A 89 -2.34 -15.16 1.31
N MET A 90 -1.43 -14.33 0.80
CA MET A 90 -1.16 -13.02 1.40
C MET A 90 -2.34 -12.05 1.23
N PRO A 91 -2.98 -11.93 0.05
CA PRO A 91 -4.26 -11.23 -0.09
C PRO A 91 -5.36 -11.72 0.86
N LEU A 92 -5.53 -13.04 1.00
CA LEU A 92 -6.53 -13.61 1.91
C LEU A 92 -6.23 -13.27 3.38
N ALA A 93 -4.96 -13.33 3.79
CA ALA A 93 -4.53 -12.97 5.14
C ALA A 93 -4.76 -11.48 5.42
N SER A 94 -4.50 -10.60 4.44
CA SER A 94 -4.80 -9.17 4.56
C SER A 94 -6.31 -8.93 4.65
N ALA A 95 -7.12 -9.55 3.79
CA ALA A 95 -8.58 -9.45 3.84
C ALA A 95 -9.15 -9.96 5.17
N PHE A 96 -8.59 -11.05 5.70
CA PHE A 96 -8.93 -11.57 7.02
C PHE A 96 -8.60 -10.56 8.14
N CYS A 97 -7.44 -9.89 8.09
CA CYS A 97 -7.13 -8.79 9.02
C CYS A 97 -8.15 -7.65 8.94
N GLY A 98 -8.67 -7.35 7.74
CA GLY A 98 -9.75 -6.39 7.54
C GLY A 98 -11.05 -6.80 8.24
N LEU A 99 -11.46 -8.07 8.11
CA LEU A 99 -12.62 -8.62 8.83
C LEU A 99 -12.44 -8.59 10.35
N VAL A 100 -11.25 -8.97 10.84
CA VAL A 100 -10.90 -8.90 12.26
C VAL A 100 -10.97 -7.45 12.76
N LEU A 101 -10.46 -6.50 11.98
CA LEU A 101 -10.57 -5.07 12.29
C LEU A 101 -12.03 -4.62 12.38
N LEU A 102 -12.91 -5.01 11.46
CA LEU A 102 -14.34 -4.67 11.54
C LEU A 102 -15.01 -5.21 12.82
N ALA A 103 -14.75 -6.48 13.14
CA ALA A 103 -15.29 -7.10 14.36
C ALA A 103 -14.73 -6.42 15.63
N TYR A 104 -13.43 -6.15 15.65
CA TYR A 104 -12.76 -5.50 16.77
C TYR A 104 -13.18 -4.04 16.95
N PHE A 105 -13.37 -3.32 15.84
CA PHE A 105 -13.89 -1.96 15.80
C PHE A 105 -15.31 -1.91 16.40
N PHE A 106 -16.23 -2.75 15.90
CA PHE A 106 -17.59 -2.85 16.45
C PHE A 106 -17.57 -3.15 17.96
N TRP A 107 -16.79 -4.14 18.37
CA TRP A 107 -16.68 -4.54 19.78
C TRP A 107 -16.16 -3.40 20.65
N THR A 108 -15.17 -2.65 20.17
CA THR A 108 -14.63 -1.47 20.86
C THR A 108 -15.71 -0.39 21.04
N LEU A 109 -16.44 -0.05 19.98
CA LEU A 109 -17.52 0.93 20.03
C LEU A 109 -18.61 0.53 21.04
N TRP A 110 -19.08 -0.71 20.98
CA TRP A 110 -20.20 -1.17 21.79
C TRP A 110 -19.80 -1.49 23.24
N ARG A 111 -18.72 -2.24 23.48
CA ARG A 111 -18.33 -2.73 24.81
C ARG A 111 -17.43 -1.78 25.56
N GLN A 112 -16.41 -1.25 24.89
CA GLN A 112 -15.39 -0.42 25.56
C GLN A 112 -15.86 1.02 25.70
N LEU A 113 -16.47 1.58 24.64
CA LEU A 113 -17.04 2.92 24.66
C LEU A 113 -18.51 2.94 25.10
N GLY A 114 -19.19 1.80 25.17
CA GLY A 114 -20.56 1.73 25.67
C GLY A 114 -21.61 2.40 24.78
N LEU A 115 -21.30 2.62 23.50
CA LEU A 115 -22.19 3.28 22.53
C LEU A 115 -23.41 2.40 22.22
N ALA A 116 -24.48 3.03 21.72
CA ALA A 116 -25.65 2.33 21.21
C ALA A 116 -25.24 1.31 20.12
N GLN A 117 -25.75 0.08 20.22
CA GLN A 117 -25.42 -1.00 19.26
C GLN A 117 -25.69 -0.60 17.81
N LYS A 118 -26.79 0.13 17.56
CA LYS A 118 -27.15 0.60 16.21
C LYS A 118 -26.15 1.65 15.67
N ALA A 119 -25.66 2.56 16.52
CA ALA A 119 -24.62 3.52 16.13
C ALA A 119 -23.31 2.79 15.81
N ALA A 120 -22.94 1.79 16.64
CA ALA A 120 -21.77 0.95 16.38
C ALA A 120 -21.90 0.14 15.08
N LEU A 121 -23.07 -0.44 14.79
CA LEU A 121 -23.35 -1.15 13.54
C LEU A 121 -23.24 -0.23 12.33
N LEU A 122 -23.85 0.97 12.37
CA LEU A 122 -23.82 1.93 11.26
C LEU A 122 -22.39 2.42 10.97
N ALA A 123 -21.62 2.74 12.01
CA ALA A 123 -20.22 3.13 11.83
C ALA A 123 -19.35 1.98 11.31
N THR A 124 -19.60 0.75 11.76
CA THR A 124 -18.91 -0.45 11.26
C THR A 124 -19.26 -0.72 9.79
N ALA A 125 -20.53 -0.55 9.41
CA ALA A 125 -20.97 -0.63 8.01
C ALA A 125 -20.32 0.47 7.16
N GLY A 126 -20.21 1.70 7.68
CA GLY A 126 -19.51 2.80 7.00
C GLY A 126 -18.04 2.48 6.75
N LEU A 127 -17.34 1.86 7.70
CA LEU A 127 -15.97 1.40 7.51
C LEU A 127 -15.89 0.25 6.49
N ALA A 128 -16.74 -0.76 6.64
CA ALA A 128 -16.76 -1.96 5.80
C ALA A 128 -17.04 -1.66 4.33
N LEU A 129 -17.89 -0.66 4.06
CA LEU A 129 -18.31 -0.25 2.73
C LEU A 129 -17.54 0.95 2.19
N ALA A 130 -16.51 1.43 2.90
CA ALA A 130 -15.64 2.50 2.40
C ALA A 130 -14.76 1.97 1.24
N PRO A 131 -14.78 2.57 0.04
CA PRO A 131 -14.00 2.05 -1.10
C PRO A 131 -12.51 1.89 -0.87
N PRO A 132 -11.79 2.86 -0.26
CA PRO A 132 -10.39 2.64 0.10
C PRO A 132 -10.19 1.41 1.01
N PHE A 133 -11.14 1.11 1.89
CA PHE A 133 -11.04 -0.01 2.83
C PHE A 133 -11.16 -1.36 2.10
N PHE A 134 -12.25 -1.62 1.39
CA PHE A 134 -12.43 -2.94 0.75
C PHE A 134 -11.50 -3.17 -0.45
N VAL A 135 -11.16 -2.14 -1.23
CA VAL A 135 -10.25 -2.31 -2.39
C VAL A 135 -8.87 -2.72 -1.89
N TRP A 136 -8.34 -2.07 -0.87
CA TRP A 136 -6.99 -2.35 -0.37
C TRP A 136 -6.88 -3.58 0.52
N SER A 137 -7.99 -4.29 0.77
CA SER A 137 -8.00 -5.54 1.55
C SER A 137 -7.20 -6.66 0.89
N THR A 138 -7.13 -6.71 -0.45
CA THR A 138 -6.53 -7.84 -1.19
C THR A 138 -5.23 -7.52 -1.92
N SER A 139 -4.73 -6.28 -1.82
CA SER A 139 -3.56 -5.81 -2.59
C SER A 139 -2.25 -6.64 -2.44
N GLY A 140 -2.20 -7.62 -1.53
CA GLY A 140 -1.00 -8.37 -1.16
C GLY A 140 -0.05 -7.60 -0.25
N LEU A 141 -0.33 -6.32 0.01
CA LEU A 141 0.44 -5.46 0.91
C LEU A 141 -0.05 -5.56 2.36
N ALA A 142 0.79 -5.11 3.28
CA ALA A 142 0.51 -5.07 4.72
C ALA A 142 -0.55 -4.02 5.14
N THR A 143 -1.49 -3.63 4.27
CA THR A 143 -2.39 -2.49 4.49
C THR A 143 -3.38 -2.75 5.64
N MET A 144 -4.13 -3.86 5.57
CA MET A 144 -5.09 -4.22 6.62
C MET A 144 -4.43 -4.66 7.93
N PRO A 145 -3.37 -5.50 7.95
CA PRO A 145 -2.70 -5.82 9.22
C PRO A 145 -2.10 -4.56 9.86
N PHE A 146 -1.60 -3.59 9.07
CA PHE A 146 -1.17 -2.31 9.61
C PHE A 146 -2.32 -1.51 10.21
N ALA A 147 -3.44 -1.36 9.51
CA ALA A 147 -4.62 -0.66 10.03
C ALA A 147 -5.17 -1.33 11.32
N LEU A 148 -5.15 -2.67 11.36
CA LEU A 148 -5.52 -3.45 12.54
C LEU A 148 -4.56 -3.17 13.72
N ALA A 149 -3.26 -3.22 13.49
CA ALA A 149 -2.25 -2.97 14.52
C ALA A 149 -2.28 -1.51 15.01
N PHE A 150 -2.54 -0.56 14.12
CA PHE A 150 -2.74 0.83 14.46
C PHE A 150 -3.96 0.99 15.37
N PHE A 151 -5.13 0.49 14.95
CA PHE A 151 -6.35 0.59 15.75
C PHE A 151 -6.21 -0.14 17.09
N GLY A 152 -5.52 -1.28 17.13
CA GLY A 152 -5.19 -2.00 18.37
C GLY A 152 -4.28 -1.21 19.30
N THR A 153 -3.27 -0.53 18.77
CA THR A 153 -2.41 0.37 19.55
C THR A 153 -3.24 1.49 20.16
N PHE A 154 -4.09 2.13 19.35
CA PHE A 154 -5.00 3.18 19.81
C PHE A 154 -5.96 2.69 20.90
N GLU A 155 -6.67 1.57 20.69
CA GLU A 155 -7.63 1.05 21.67
C GLU A 155 -6.95 0.78 23.01
N ARG A 156 -5.77 0.13 22.99
CA ARG A 156 -5.06 -0.25 24.20
C ARG A 156 -4.46 0.93 24.96
N LEU A 157 -3.98 1.95 24.24
CA LEU A 157 -3.43 3.16 24.85
C LEU A 157 -4.51 4.13 25.35
N VAL A 158 -5.55 4.35 24.55
CA VAL A 158 -6.48 5.47 24.73
C VAL A 158 -7.77 5.06 25.44
N ILE A 159 -8.29 3.86 25.13
CA ILE A 159 -9.61 3.40 25.59
C ILE A 159 -9.50 2.41 26.74
N SER A 160 -8.65 1.38 26.60
CA SER A 160 -8.58 0.25 27.51
C SER A 160 -8.07 0.65 28.90
N ARG A 161 -8.82 0.29 29.95
CA ARG A 161 -8.46 0.58 31.36
C ARG A 161 -7.87 -0.62 32.11
N HIS A 162 -7.58 -1.71 31.41
CA HIS A 162 -7.03 -2.91 32.03
C HIS A 162 -5.60 -2.64 32.56
N ARG A 163 -5.24 -3.18 33.73
CA ARG A 163 -3.87 -3.06 34.30
C ARG A 163 -2.70 -3.47 33.38
N TRP A 164 -2.95 -4.34 32.38
CA TRP A 164 -1.96 -4.81 31.42
C TRP A 164 -2.13 -4.18 30.03
N SER A 165 -3.01 -3.20 29.87
CA SER A 165 -3.30 -2.59 28.57
C SER A 165 -2.04 -1.99 27.93
N TRP A 166 -1.13 -1.46 28.74
CA TRP A 166 0.15 -0.92 28.25
C TRP A 166 1.02 -2.00 27.58
N LEU A 167 1.10 -3.22 28.14
CA LEU A 167 1.91 -4.31 27.57
C LEU A 167 1.33 -4.76 26.22
N HIS A 168 0.01 -4.99 26.15
CA HIS A 168 -0.65 -5.30 24.89
C HIS A 168 -0.54 -4.15 23.88
N GLY A 169 -0.59 -2.91 24.35
CA GLY A 169 -0.33 -1.73 23.53
C GLY A 169 1.06 -1.76 22.91
N VAL A 170 2.10 -2.10 23.70
CA VAL A 170 3.47 -2.25 23.17
C VAL A 170 3.52 -3.33 22.11
N THR A 171 2.87 -4.48 22.33
CA THR A 171 2.80 -5.55 21.32
C THR A 171 2.20 -5.04 20.01
N TRP A 172 1.05 -4.35 20.06
CA TRP A 172 0.44 -3.78 18.87
C TRP A 172 1.30 -2.71 18.20
N ALA A 173 1.96 -1.85 18.98
CA ALA A 173 2.84 -0.81 18.46
C ALA A 173 4.09 -1.40 17.78
N LEU A 174 4.65 -2.47 18.34
CA LEU A 174 5.75 -3.22 17.73
C LEU A 174 5.31 -3.89 16.43
N LEU A 175 4.16 -4.58 16.43
CA LEU A 175 3.60 -5.16 15.20
C LEU A 175 3.40 -4.07 14.14
N MET A 176 2.86 -2.92 14.53
CA MET A 176 2.67 -1.78 13.62
C MET A 176 3.99 -1.27 13.02
N GLY A 177 5.05 -1.12 13.83
CA GLY A 177 6.38 -0.70 13.36
C GLY A 177 7.10 -1.74 12.49
N LEU A 178 6.83 -3.03 12.69
CA LEU A 178 7.41 -4.10 11.86
C LEU A 178 6.61 -4.35 10.57
N LEU A 179 5.32 -4.03 10.54
CA LEU A 179 4.48 -4.09 9.35
C LEU A 179 4.73 -2.91 8.41
N ARG A 180 5.11 -1.75 8.95
CA ARG A 180 5.50 -0.56 8.19
C ARG A 180 6.53 0.27 8.97
N THR A 181 7.59 0.68 8.30
CA THR A 181 8.73 1.39 8.95
C THR A 181 8.29 2.68 9.65
N GLU A 182 7.32 3.42 9.11
CA GLU A 182 6.80 4.63 9.75
C GLU A 182 5.84 4.37 10.92
N GLY A 183 5.43 3.10 11.13
CA GLY A 183 4.53 2.70 12.20
C GLY A 183 5.05 3.09 13.58
N ILE A 184 6.37 3.07 13.81
CA ILE A 184 6.96 3.51 15.07
C ILE A 184 6.65 4.99 15.35
N PHE A 185 6.70 5.86 14.34
CA PHE A 185 6.39 7.28 14.49
C PHE A 185 4.91 7.49 14.78
N TRP A 186 4.03 6.68 14.19
CA TRP A 186 2.60 6.70 14.52
C TRP A 186 2.33 6.26 15.96
N ALA A 187 3.06 5.28 16.49
CA ALA A 187 2.92 4.85 17.89
C ALA A 187 3.33 5.97 18.85
N LEU A 188 4.45 6.63 18.57
CA LEU A 188 4.92 7.78 19.35
C LEU A 188 3.96 8.98 19.24
N THR A 189 3.42 9.23 18.06
CA THR A 189 2.43 10.30 17.83
C THR A 189 1.15 10.02 18.60
N LEU A 190 0.62 8.79 18.55
CA LEU A 190 -0.53 8.38 19.35
C LEU A 190 -0.30 8.60 20.85
N LEU A 191 0.86 8.17 21.37
CA LEU A 191 1.23 8.37 22.76
C LEU A 191 1.28 9.87 23.13
N ALA A 192 1.95 10.68 22.32
CA ALA A 192 2.09 12.12 22.56
C ALA A 192 0.75 12.87 22.53
N VAL A 193 -0.10 12.57 21.54
CA VAL A 193 -1.44 13.17 21.41
C VAL A 193 -2.32 12.74 22.57
N PHE A 194 -2.28 11.46 22.97
CA PHE A 194 -3.04 10.97 24.11
C PHE A 194 -2.63 11.63 25.44
N VAL A 195 -1.32 11.69 25.72
CA VAL A 195 -0.78 12.35 26.92
C VAL A 195 -1.19 13.82 26.94
N THR A 196 -1.02 14.53 25.82
CA THR A 196 -1.41 15.95 25.70
C THR A 196 -2.90 16.13 25.96
N ALA A 197 -3.76 15.32 25.32
CA ALA A 197 -5.21 15.40 25.49
C ALA A 197 -5.63 15.20 26.96
N ARG A 198 -5.00 14.25 27.67
CA ARG A 198 -5.27 13.99 29.09
C ARG A 198 -4.76 15.09 30.01
N VAL A 199 -3.59 15.66 29.75
CA VAL A 199 -3.05 16.79 30.53
C VAL A 199 -3.96 18.02 30.40
N VAL A 200 -4.40 18.34 29.19
CA VAL A 200 -5.33 19.45 28.93
C VAL A 200 -6.67 19.21 29.63
N GLU A 201 -7.21 17.98 29.57
CA GLU A 201 -8.46 17.62 30.23
C GLU A 201 -8.36 17.78 31.76
N THR A 202 -7.27 17.29 32.37
CA THR A 202 -7.02 17.38 33.82
C THR A 202 -6.94 18.83 34.30
N LYS A 203 -6.30 19.72 33.53
CA LYS A 203 -6.23 21.16 33.84
C LYS A 203 -7.57 21.89 33.71
N SER A 204 -8.49 21.34 32.92
CA SER A 204 -9.79 21.96 32.63
C SER A 204 -10.90 21.52 33.59
N THR A 205 -10.66 20.49 34.40
CA THR A 205 -11.63 19.95 35.36
C THR A 205 -11.49 20.61 36.73
N GLU A 206 -12.61 21.04 37.32
CA GLU A 206 -12.65 21.56 38.69
C GLU A 206 -12.18 20.50 39.72
N PRO A 207 -11.44 20.89 40.77
CA PRO A 207 -11.06 19.99 41.85
C PRO A 207 -12.30 19.34 42.49
N GLY A 208 -12.41 18.01 42.42
CA GLY A 208 -13.53 17.24 42.98
C GLY A 208 -14.63 16.84 41.99
N GLY A 209 -14.57 17.26 40.72
CA GLY A 209 -15.48 16.80 39.68
C GLY A 209 -15.25 15.33 39.25
N PRO A 210 -16.15 14.73 38.45
CA PRO A 210 -16.05 13.34 37.96
C PRO A 210 -14.76 13.01 37.18
N GLY A 211 -13.93 14.01 36.86
CA GLY A 211 -12.64 13.89 36.17
C GLY A 211 -11.40 14.17 37.02
N ALA A 212 -11.53 14.40 38.34
CA ALA A 212 -10.40 14.78 39.20
C ALA A 212 -9.30 13.70 39.33
N ASN A 213 -9.60 12.45 38.96
CA ASN A 213 -8.65 11.32 38.93
C ASN A 213 -8.17 10.94 37.50
N CYS A 214 -8.34 11.82 36.50
CA CYS A 214 -8.00 11.56 35.09
C CYS A 214 -6.52 11.80 34.71
N GLY A 215 -5.62 11.85 35.70
CA GLY A 215 -4.20 12.09 35.48
C GLY A 215 -3.53 11.04 34.58
N VAL A 216 -2.43 11.47 33.93
CA VAL A 216 -1.59 10.58 33.13
C VAL A 216 -0.83 9.63 34.06
N ASP A 217 -0.95 8.32 33.84
CA ASP A 217 -0.11 7.33 34.51
C ASP A 217 1.29 7.32 33.87
N TRP A 218 2.14 8.26 34.32
CA TRP A 218 3.50 8.45 33.79
C TRP A 218 4.35 7.20 33.87
N ARG A 219 4.13 6.34 34.88
CA ARG A 219 4.85 5.07 35.01
C ARG A 219 4.50 4.14 33.85
N ARG A 220 3.20 3.96 33.54
CA ARG A 220 2.78 3.13 32.40
C ARG A 220 3.21 3.71 31.06
N MET A 221 3.11 5.04 30.88
CA MET A 221 3.56 5.69 29.64
C MET A 221 5.08 5.52 29.45
N GLY A 222 5.85 5.69 30.52
CA GLY A 222 7.30 5.44 30.51
C GLY A 222 7.64 3.98 30.23
N GLN A 223 6.93 3.02 30.84
CA GLN A 223 7.11 1.59 30.57
C GLN A 223 6.77 1.23 29.12
N PHE A 224 5.67 1.75 28.58
CA PHE A 224 5.30 1.58 27.17
C PHE A 224 6.42 2.09 26.26
N MET A 225 6.83 3.34 26.45
CA MET A 225 7.85 3.97 25.62
C MET A 225 9.20 3.25 25.72
N ALA A 226 9.67 2.95 26.92
CA ALA A 226 10.93 2.25 27.12
C ALA A 226 10.92 0.86 26.48
N THR A 227 9.86 0.07 26.70
CA THR A 227 9.77 -1.28 26.14
C THR A 227 9.71 -1.24 24.61
N LEU A 228 8.92 -0.32 24.05
CA LEU A 228 8.80 -0.13 22.60
C LEU A 228 10.16 0.26 21.98
N LEU A 229 10.85 1.25 22.56
CA LEU A 229 12.14 1.72 22.04
C LEU A 229 13.25 0.67 22.18
N VAL A 230 13.28 -0.09 23.27
CA VAL A 230 14.27 -1.18 23.45
C VAL A 230 14.01 -2.30 22.44
N ALA A 231 12.76 -2.76 22.30
CA ALA A 231 12.42 -3.85 21.39
C ALA A 231 12.60 -3.46 19.92
N TYR A 232 12.14 -2.25 19.53
CA TYR A 232 12.36 -1.76 18.17
C TYR A 232 13.84 -1.42 17.92
N GLY A 233 14.55 -0.90 18.92
CA GLY A 233 15.99 -0.67 18.87
C GLY A 233 16.79 -1.95 18.63
N ALA A 234 16.42 -3.06 19.29
CA ALA A 234 17.02 -4.37 19.03
C ALA A 234 16.79 -4.83 17.58
N TYR A 235 15.59 -4.61 17.03
CA TYR A 235 15.30 -4.85 15.62
C TYR A 235 16.18 -3.97 14.70
N LEU A 236 16.35 -2.68 15.00
CA LEU A 236 17.21 -1.79 14.21
C LEU A 236 18.70 -2.19 14.28
N LEU A 237 19.17 -2.69 15.43
CA LEU A 237 20.53 -3.22 15.57
C LEU A 237 20.74 -4.48 14.72
N TRP A 238 19.80 -5.43 14.77
CA TRP A 238 19.83 -6.59 13.89
C TRP A 238 19.80 -6.16 12.41
N LYS A 239 18.89 -5.26 12.07
CA LYS A 239 18.76 -4.71 10.71
C LYS A 239 20.06 -4.08 10.22
N HIS A 240 20.72 -3.26 11.04
CA HIS A 240 22.03 -2.70 10.73
C HIS A 240 23.09 -3.77 10.55
N SER A 241 23.11 -4.81 11.40
CA SER A 241 24.08 -5.90 11.27
C SER A 241 23.91 -6.71 9.97
N TYR A 242 22.69 -6.77 9.42
CA TYR A 242 22.37 -7.56 8.23
C TYR A 242 22.49 -6.76 6.93
N PHE A 243 21.93 -5.53 6.89
CA PHE A 243 21.89 -4.69 5.68
C PHE A 243 22.99 -3.63 5.61
N HIS A 244 23.75 -3.44 6.69
CA HIS A 244 24.72 -2.35 6.88
C HIS A 244 24.10 -0.95 6.82
N THR A 245 22.78 -0.85 7.02
CA THR A 245 22.02 0.40 7.11
C THR A 245 20.81 0.23 8.00
N ILE A 246 20.37 1.33 8.62
CA ILE A 246 19.12 1.41 9.39
C ILE A 246 17.98 1.94 8.51
N ILE A 247 18.31 2.68 7.45
CA ILE A 247 17.34 3.28 6.53
C ILE A 247 17.17 2.35 5.33
N ALA A 248 15.92 1.97 5.06
CA ALA A 248 15.57 1.15 3.90
C ALA A 248 15.86 1.89 2.60
N ASN A 249 16.30 1.16 1.59
CA ASN A 249 16.59 1.74 0.28
C ASN A 249 15.35 2.39 -0.34
N THR A 250 14.17 1.82 -0.08
CA THR A 250 12.87 2.38 -0.49
C THR A 250 12.61 3.78 0.04
N ALA A 251 13.15 4.14 1.21
CA ALA A 251 13.00 5.48 1.77
C ALA A 251 13.86 6.48 1.00
N HIS A 252 15.11 6.10 0.65
CA HIS A 252 15.98 6.92 -0.20
C HIS A 252 15.42 7.10 -1.61
N ALA A 253 14.83 6.05 -2.18
CA ALA A 253 14.22 6.08 -3.52
C ALA A 253 12.98 6.98 -3.59
N LYS A 254 12.12 6.96 -2.56
CA LYS A 254 10.79 7.59 -2.62
C LYS A 254 10.67 8.93 -1.87
N VAL A 255 11.50 9.18 -0.85
CA VAL A 255 11.32 10.36 0.01
C VAL A 255 12.30 11.46 -0.40
N SER A 256 11.75 12.58 -0.85
CA SER A 256 12.49 13.82 -1.06
C SER A 256 11.60 15.00 -0.75
N LEU A 257 12.06 15.91 0.11
CA LEU A 257 11.27 17.09 0.50
C LEU A 257 11.34 18.18 -0.59
N GLY A 258 10.24 18.88 -0.81
CA GLY A 258 10.17 19.97 -1.78
C GLY A 258 8.74 20.47 -1.98
N TRP A 259 8.58 21.78 -2.19
CA TRP A 259 7.27 22.39 -2.37
C TRP A 259 6.44 21.78 -3.51
N PRO A 260 6.99 21.48 -4.71
CA PRO A 260 6.23 20.84 -5.78
C PRO A 260 5.59 19.51 -5.35
N ARG A 261 6.30 18.71 -4.54
CA ARG A 261 5.80 17.42 -4.03
C ARG A 261 4.73 17.63 -2.97
N ILE A 262 4.95 18.55 -2.03
CA ILE A 262 3.93 18.90 -1.02
C ILE A 262 2.65 19.38 -1.71
N TRP A 263 2.76 20.23 -2.73
CA TRP A 263 1.61 20.68 -3.51
C TRP A 263 0.89 19.53 -4.22
N ARG A 264 1.63 18.61 -4.87
CA ARG A 264 1.05 17.38 -5.45
C ARG A 264 0.32 16.54 -4.40
N GLY A 265 0.86 16.44 -3.19
CA GLY A 265 0.21 15.78 -2.06
C GLY A 265 -1.04 16.52 -1.58
N ILE A 266 -1.05 17.85 -1.57
CA ILE A 266 -2.25 18.66 -1.29
C ILE A 266 -3.31 18.38 -2.36
N CYS A 267 -2.94 18.35 -3.65
CA CYS A 267 -3.85 17.95 -4.73
C CYS A 267 -4.45 16.55 -4.48
N TYR A 268 -3.62 15.57 -4.09
CA TYR A 268 -4.11 14.24 -3.71
C TYR A 268 -5.16 14.26 -2.59
N VAL A 269 -4.91 15.04 -1.52
CA VAL A 269 -5.86 15.21 -0.41
C VAL A 269 -7.14 15.92 -0.86
N ILE A 270 -7.04 16.93 -1.73
CA ILE A 270 -8.20 17.63 -2.30
C ILE A 270 -9.04 16.66 -3.13
N VAL A 271 -8.43 15.93 -4.08
CA VAL A 271 -9.15 14.98 -4.93
C VAL A 271 -9.77 13.86 -4.10
N PHE A 272 -9.15 13.42 -3.00
CA PHE A 272 -9.79 12.49 -2.05
C PHE A 272 -11.11 13.05 -1.52
N HIS A 273 -11.13 14.29 -1.02
CA HIS A 273 -12.33 14.91 -0.45
C HIS A 273 -13.36 15.31 -1.51
N LEU A 274 -12.95 15.57 -2.75
CA LEU A 274 -13.87 15.78 -3.87
C LEU A 274 -14.47 14.46 -4.37
N THR A 275 -13.71 13.37 -4.31
CA THR A 275 -14.18 12.03 -4.69
C THR A 275 -15.10 11.46 -3.62
N PHE A 276 -14.71 11.57 -2.35
CA PHE A 276 -15.49 11.17 -1.18
C PHE A 276 -15.85 12.41 -0.38
N VAL A 277 -17.06 12.95 -0.56
CA VAL A 277 -17.50 14.19 0.11
C VAL A 277 -17.85 14.00 1.59
N THR A 278 -18.14 12.75 1.98
CA THR A 278 -18.65 12.41 3.32
C THR A 278 -17.66 12.66 4.47
N PRO A 279 -16.33 12.48 4.34
CA PRO A 279 -15.38 12.76 5.41
C PRO A 279 -15.42 14.21 5.91
N VAL A 280 -15.70 15.19 5.05
CA VAL A 280 -15.78 16.62 5.45
C VAL A 280 -16.87 16.80 6.51
N PHE A 281 -18.05 16.23 6.28
CA PHE A 281 -19.17 16.29 7.22
C PHE A 281 -18.88 15.51 8.51
N LEU A 282 -18.17 14.39 8.41
CA LEU A 282 -17.80 13.57 9.56
C LEU A 282 -16.74 14.24 10.44
N VAL A 283 -15.82 15.03 9.88
CA VAL A 283 -14.88 15.83 10.67
C VAL A 283 -15.60 16.89 11.50
N LEU A 284 -16.55 17.62 10.89
CA LEU A 284 -17.37 18.61 11.61
C LEU A 284 -18.17 17.95 12.75
N SER A 285 -18.62 16.71 12.53
CA SER A 285 -19.27 15.92 13.58
C SER A 285 -18.35 15.53 14.73
N GLY A 286 -17.07 15.24 14.44
CA GLY A 286 -16.06 14.95 15.46
C GLY A 286 -15.75 16.16 16.35
N ILE A 287 -15.73 17.37 15.77
CA ILE A 287 -15.59 18.63 16.53
C ILE A 287 -16.78 18.82 17.48
N TYR A 288 -18.00 18.52 17.02
CA TYR A 288 -19.19 18.57 17.86
C TYR A 288 -19.14 17.53 19.01
N ALA A 289 -18.82 16.28 18.68
CA ALA A 289 -18.75 15.16 19.63
C ALA A 289 -17.58 15.27 20.62
N ALA A 290 -16.53 16.02 20.29
CA ALA A 290 -15.42 16.30 21.20
C ALA A 290 -15.85 17.06 22.47
N ARG A 291 -17.08 17.59 22.52
CA ARG A 291 -17.63 18.25 23.72
C ARG A 291 -17.90 17.30 24.88
N SER A 292 -18.30 16.05 24.61
CA SER A 292 -18.75 15.10 25.64
C SER A 292 -17.68 14.06 26.03
N ARG A 293 -16.79 13.67 25.10
CA ARG A 293 -15.75 12.64 25.30
C ARG A 293 -14.40 13.11 24.76
N LYS A 294 -13.89 14.18 25.36
CA LYS A 294 -12.79 15.03 24.87
C LYS A 294 -11.57 14.25 24.38
N ALA A 295 -10.95 13.41 25.22
CA ALA A 295 -9.68 12.79 24.84
C ALA A 295 -9.80 11.80 23.65
N VAL A 296 -10.83 10.96 23.61
CA VAL A 296 -11.00 9.95 22.54
C VAL A 296 -11.29 10.63 21.20
N ALA A 297 -12.21 11.61 21.20
CA ALA A 297 -12.58 12.35 19.99
C ALA A 297 -11.41 13.20 19.47
N VAL A 298 -10.65 13.84 20.35
CA VAL A 298 -9.46 14.62 19.97
C VAL A 298 -8.40 13.72 19.34
N VAL A 299 -8.07 12.59 19.97
CA VAL A 299 -7.08 11.66 19.39
C VAL A 299 -7.56 11.17 18.02
N ALA A 300 -8.82 10.76 17.88
CA ALA A 300 -9.36 10.30 16.60
C ALA A 300 -9.32 11.38 15.52
N LEU A 301 -9.68 12.63 15.86
CA LEU A 301 -9.60 13.77 14.95
C LEU A 301 -8.16 14.06 14.53
N VAL A 302 -7.23 14.09 15.48
CA VAL A 302 -5.81 14.34 15.19
C VAL A 302 -5.22 13.22 14.35
N MET A 303 -5.60 11.96 14.56
CA MET A 303 -5.15 10.85 13.70
C MET A 303 -5.70 10.99 12.28
N TRP A 304 -6.99 11.30 12.12
CA TRP A 304 -7.58 11.54 10.80
C TRP A 304 -6.88 12.69 10.05
N VAL A 305 -6.71 13.85 10.71
CA VAL A 305 -6.01 15.00 10.14
C VAL A 305 -4.53 14.70 9.90
N GLY A 306 -3.91 13.93 10.79
CA GLY A 306 -2.53 13.48 10.68
C GLY A 306 -2.30 12.68 9.40
N PHE A 307 -3.21 11.77 9.02
CA PHE A 307 -3.10 11.04 7.76
C PHE A 307 -3.26 11.94 6.52
N SER A 308 -4.13 12.95 6.57
CA SER A 308 -4.20 13.97 5.52
C SER A 308 -2.88 14.75 5.40
N ALA A 309 -2.31 15.17 6.53
CA ALA A 309 -1.04 15.89 6.56
C ALA A 309 0.12 15.02 6.08
N TYR A 310 0.14 13.75 6.47
CA TYR A 310 1.12 12.76 6.01
C TYR A 310 1.03 12.56 4.50
N ALA A 311 -0.17 12.37 3.95
CA ALA A 311 -0.38 12.21 2.51
C ALA A 311 0.08 13.46 1.73
N ALA A 312 -0.17 14.66 2.27
CA ALA A 312 0.34 15.89 1.70
C ALA A 312 1.88 15.96 1.74
N LEU A 313 2.49 15.65 2.89
CA LEU A 313 3.94 15.76 3.12
C LEU A 313 4.75 14.82 2.24
N ILE A 314 4.29 13.59 2.03
CA ILE A 314 4.99 12.61 1.18
C ILE A 314 4.71 12.79 -0.31
N GLY A 315 3.84 13.73 -0.66
CA GLY A 315 3.51 14.09 -2.05
C GLY A 315 2.46 13.22 -2.73
N GLY A 316 1.61 12.55 -1.95
CA GLY A 316 0.51 11.72 -2.40
C GLY A 316 0.94 10.31 -2.81
N ASP A 317 0.04 9.62 -3.51
CA ASP A 317 0.29 8.29 -4.06
C ASP A 317 -0.35 8.16 -5.44
N TYR A 318 0.31 7.50 -6.38
CA TYR A 318 -0.21 7.28 -7.72
C TYR A 318 -1.27 6.17 -7.75
N MET A 319 -1.30 5.30 -6.73
CA MET A 319 -2.19 4.15 -6.69
C MET A 319 -3.67 4.57 -6.52
N THR A 320 -4.56 3.63 -6.84
CA THR A 320 -6.01 3.81 -6.80
C THR A 320 -6.58 3.93 -5.36
N PHE A 321 -7.77 4.51 -5.22
CA PHE A 321 -8.61 4.57 -4.03
C PHE A 321 -7.87 5.07 -2.77
N PHE A 322 -6.96 6.01 -2.96
CA PHE A 322 -6.33 6.81 -1.90
C PHE A 322 -5.85 6.00 -0.67
N ARG A 323 -5.06 4.95 -0.90
CA ARG A 323 -4.69 3.97 0.14
C ARG A 323 -4.06 4.56 1.41
N LEU A 324 -3.43 5.74 1.31
CA LEU A 324 -2.79 6.41 2.45
C LEU A 324 -3.80 6.77 3.55
N PHE A 325 -5.08 6.89 3.23
CA PHE A 325 -6.15 7.16 4.20
C PHE A 325 -6.69 5.92 4.89
N VAL A 326 -6.42 4.71 4.39
CA VAL A 326 -7.01 3.46 4.91
C VAL A 326 -6.79 3.28 6.42
N PRO A 327 -5.58 3.50 6.98
CA PRO A 327 -5.37 3.36 8.42
C PRO A 327 -6.06 4.48 9.23
N GLY A 328 -6.39 5.60 8.59
CA GLY A 328 -7.14 6.72 9.17
C GLY A 328 -8.66 6.51 9.21
N LEU A 329 -9.22 5.65 8.33
CA LEU A 329 -10.67 5.44 8.22
C LEU A 329 -11.36 4.95 9.51
N PRO A 330 -10.78 4.03 10.32
CA PRO A 330 -11.37 3.65 11.60
C PRO A 330 -11.58 4.85 12.54
N PHE A 331 -10.68 5.84 12.51
CA PHE A 331 -10.79 7.04 13.33
C PHE A 331 -11.89 7.98 12.84
N LEU A 332 -12.03 8.14 11.53
CA LEU A 332 -13.15 8.88 10.94
C LEU A 332 -14.49 8.23 11.31
N MET A 333 -14.59 6.90 11.20
CA MET A 333 -15.81 6.16 11.55
C MET A 333 -16.06 6.12 13.06
N LEU A 334 -15.02 6.23 13.89
CA LEU A 334 -15.17 6.44 15.33
C LEU A 334 -15.81 7.80 15.64
N LEU A 335 -15.39 8.88 14.98
CA LEU A 335 -16.03 10.19 15.12
C LEU A 335 -17.51 10.13 14.69
N PHE A 336 -17.79 9.43 13.59
CA PHE A 336 -19.15 9.19 13.13
C PHE A 336 -19.99 8.43 14.17
N ALA A 337 -19.43 7.37 14.78
CA ALA A 337 -20.10 6.60 15.81
C ALA A 337 -20.45 7.45 17.05
N LEU A 338 -19.54 8.33 17.47
CA LEU A 338 -19.75 9.23 18.59
C LEU A 338 -20.87 10.25 18.30
N LEU A 339 -20.88 10.83 17.09
CA LEU A 339 -21.98 11.70 16.66
C LEU A 339 -23.32 10.96 16.70
N LEU A 340 -23.37 9.78 16.10
CA LEU A 340 -24.61 9.00 16.03
C LEU A 340 -25.12 8.68 17.43
N ASP A 341 -24.25 8.30 18.37
CA ASP A 341 -24.62 8.01 19.77
C ASP A 341 -25.19 9.25 20.49
N GLU A 342 -24.60 10.42 20.29
CA GLU A 342 -25.09 11.67 20.87
C GLU A 342 -26.45 12.08 20.30
N LEU A 343 -26.62 11.99 18.97
CA LEU A 343 -27.88 12.31 18.32
C LEU A 343 -28.96 11.30 18.67
N TRP A 344 -28.58 10.03 18.86
CA TRP A 344 -29.51 8.95 19.23
C TRP A 344 -30.31 9.27 20.49
N GLN A 345 -29.71 10.02 21.42
CA GLN A 345 -30.34 10.42 22.68
C GLN A 345 -31.29 11.61 22.52
N LYS A 346 -31.18 12.38 21.43
CA LYS A 346 -31.85 13.67 21.25
C LYS A 346 -32.90 13.69 20.13
N SER A 347 -32.83 12.78 19.16
CA SER A 347 -33.64 12.82 17.94
C SER A 347 -34.44 11.55 17.71
N ARG A 348 -35.43 11.62 16.80
CA ARG A 348 -36.16 10.44 16.33
C ARG A 348 -35.19 9.49 15.63
N GLN A 349 -35.03 8.29 16.21
CA GLN A 349 -34.05 7.29 15.78
C GLN A 349 -34.11 6.95 14.29
N ILE A 350 -35.31 6.98 13.68
CA ILE A 350 -35.48 6.60 12.27
C ILE A 350 -34.78 7.55 11.29
N TRP A 351 -34.85 8.87 11.51
CA TRP A 351 -34.21 9.84 10.62
C TRP A 351 -32.68 9.81 10.71
N LEU A 352 -32.15 9.48 11.89
CA LEU A 352 -30.71 9.27 12.07
C LEU A 352 -30.22 8.04 11.30
N ILE A 353 -30.97 6.94 11.35
CA ILE A 353 -30.65 5.74 10.56
C ILE A 353 -30.68 6.09 9.06
N VAL A 354 -31.73 6.75 8.58
CA VAL A 354 -31.87 7.13 7.17
C VAL A 354 -30.71 8.03 6.72
N GLY A 355 -30.39 9.07 7.51
CA GLY A 355 -29.28 9.97 7.21
C GLY A 355 -27.92 9.24 7.22
N ALA A 356 -27.70 8.33 8.19
CA ALA A 356 -26.49 7.54 8.25
C ALA A 356 -26.33 6.61 7.03
N ILE A 357 -27.41 5.91 6.65
CA ILE A 357 -27.41 5.04 5.46
C ILE A 357 -27.16 5.87 4.20
N ALA A 358 -27.81 7.03 4.06
CA ALA A 358 -27.59 7.92 2.92
C ALA A 358 -26.11 8.35 2.82
N MET A 359 -25.47 8.71 3.93
CA MET A 359 -24.05 9.04 3.97
C MET A 359 -23.17 7.84 3.55
N ILE A 360 -23.46 6.63 4.04
CA ILE A 360 -22.72 5.42 3.67
C ILE A 360 -22.88 5.12 2.17
N VAL A 361 -24.09 5.25 1.64
CA VAL A 361 -24.38 5.04 0.22
C VAL A 361 -23.63 6.07 -0.63
N ILE A 362 -23.70 7.36 -0.30
CA ILE A 362 -22.98 8.42 -1.01
C ILE A 362 -21.46 8.17 -0.99
N ALA A 363 -20.91 7.67 0.12
CA ALA A 363 -19.50 7.33 0.23
C ALA A 363 -19.08 6.12 -0.63
N LEU A 364 -20.03 5.20 -0.91
CA LEU A 364 -19.81 3.99 -1.70
C LEU A 364 -19.87 4.26 -3.21
N LEU A 365 -20.71 5.20 -3.64
CA LEU A 365 -20.95 5.52 -5.06
C LEU A 365 -19.67 5.70 -5.92
N PRO A 366 -18.59 6.37 -5.45
CA PRO A 366 -17.38 6.55 -6.24
C PRO A 366 -16.65 5.26 -6.61
N ALA A 367 -16.90 4.14 -5.91
CA ALA A 367 -16.38 2.84 -6.34
C ALA A 367 -16.90 2.46 -7.73
N PHE A 368 -18.14 2.85 -8.04
CA PHE A 368 -18.84 2.53 -9.27
C PHE A 368 -18.86 3.68 -10.28
N ASP A 369 -17.93 4.63 -10.15
CA ASP A 369 -17.80 5.85 -10.98
C ASP A 369 -18.99 6.82 -10.87
N PHE A 370 -19.82 6.70 -9.84
CA PHE A 370 -20.85 7.69 -9.51
C PHE A 370 -20.27 8.70 -8.53
N HIS A 371 -20.11 9.95 -8.97
CA HIS A 371 -19.47 10.99 -8.17
C HIS A 371 -20.44 12.14 -7.87
N ALA A 372 -20.44 12.61 -6.62
CA ALA A 372 -21.18 13.81 -6.23
C ALA A 372 -20.56 15.08 -6.84
N VAL A 373 -19.23 15.09 -7.00
CA VAL A 373 -18.48 16.18 -7.63
C VAL A 373 -18.12 15.79 -9.07
N PRO A 374 -18.48 16.61 -10.09
CA PRO A 374 -18.17 16.33 -11.49
C PRO A 374 -16.67 16.20 -11.78
N LEU A 375 -16.33 15.53 -12.88
CA LEU A 375 -14.96 15.29 -13.32
C LEU A 375 -14.17 16.60 -13.49
N ASP A 376 -14.78 17.63 -14.10
CA ASP A 376 -14.12 18.91 -14.40
C ASP A 376 -13.54 19.62 -13.16
N TYR A 377 -14.14 19.41 -11.99
CA TYR A 377 -13.64 19.97 -10.73
C TYR A 377 -12.55 19.11 -10.11
N ARG A 378 -12.64 17.78 -10.25
CA ARG A 378 -11.62 16.84 -9.73
C ARG A 378 -10.34 16.91 -10.56
N ALA A 379 -10.46 17.06 -11.88
CA ALA A 379 -9.35 17.12 -12.82
C ALA A 379 -8.48 18.39 -12.68
N GLN A 380 -8.98 19.44 -12.02
CA GLN A 380 -8.21 20.67 -11.74
C GLN A 380 -7.04 20.47 -10.74
N PHE A 381 -7.00 19.33 -10.05
CA PHE A 381 -5.98 19.04 -9.04
C PHE A 381 -5.17 17.78 -9.43
N PRO A 382 -4.37 17.84 -10.50
CA PRO A 382 -3.65 16.67 -10.98
C PRO A 382 -2.57 16.24 -9.99
N PHE A 383 -2.54 14.94 -9.71
CA PHE A 383 -1.44 14.32 -8.94
C PHE A 383 -0.83 13.09 -9.63
N ARG A 384 -1.42 12.59 -10.72
CA ARG A 384 -0.88 11.50 -11.56
C ARG A 384 -0.43 12.10 -12.89
N LEU A 385 0.86 12.41 -13.02
CA LEU A 385 1.36 13.32 -14.06
C LEU A 385 1.76 12.64 -15.39
N ARG A 386 1.84 11.30 -15.41
CA ARG A 386 2.28 10.54 -16.60
C ARG A 386 1.15 10.20 -17.58
N LYS A 387 -0.09 10.55 -17.23
CA LYS A 387 -1.26 10.27 -18.05
C LYS A 387 -1.74 11.57 -18.66
N ASP A 388 -1.95 11.56 -19.98
CA ASP A 388 -2.46 12.72 -20.71
C ASP A 388 -3.87 13.10 -20.24
N ASP A 389 -4.63 12.14 -19.69
CA ASP A 389 -5.99 12.31 -19.18
C ASP A 389 -6.15 11.95 -17.69
N PHE A 390 -7.15 12.56 -17.04
CA PHE A 390 -7.57 12.18 -15.68
C PHE A 390 -8.29 10.82 -15.72
N HIS A 391 -7.80 9.86 -14.95
CA HIS A 391 -8.48 8.58 -14.74
C HIS A 391 -9.28 8.59 -13.43
N SER A 392 -10.50 8.05 -13.46
CA SER A 392 -11.24 7.74 -12.25
C SER A 392 -10.48 6.74 -11.37
N GLU A 393 -10.84 6.64 -10.09
CA GLU A 393 -10.21 5.64 -9.21
C GLU A 393 -10.46 4.21 -9.69
N ARG A 394 -11.65 3.92 -10.23
CA ARG A 394 -11.96 2.60 -10.78
C ARG A 394 -11.18 2.31 -12.06
N GLU A 395 -10.99 3.29 -12.93
CA GLU A 395 -10.13 3.17 -14.12
C GLU A 395 -8.68 2.94 -13.72
N GLN A 396 -8.17 3.70 -12.76
CA GLN A 396 -6.83 3.49 -12.20
C GLN A 396 -6.67 2.09 -11.58
N TRP A 397 -7.71 1.56 -10.91
CA TRP A 397 -7.70 0.19 -10.40
C TRP A 397 -7.60 -0.84 -11.54
N LYS A 398 -8.41 -0.69 -12.60
CA LYS A 398 -8.34 -1.57 -13.78
C LYS A 398 -6.97 -1.53 -14.45
N ASP A 399 -6.36 -0.36 -14.55
CA ASP A 399 -5.02 -0.21 -15.13
C ASP A 399 -3.96 -0.89 -14.27
N MET A 400 -4.05 -0.79 -12.95
CA MET A 400 -3.12 -1.48 -12.05
C MET A 400 -3.26 -3.01 -12.14
N VAL A 401 -4.48 -3.53 -12.27
CA VAL A 401 -4.73 -4.96 -12.52
C VAL A 401 -4.09 -5.40 -13.84
N LYS A 402 -4.37 -4.67 -14.92
CA LYS A 402 -3.82 -4.97 -16.27
C LYS A 402 -2.29 -4.89 -16.30
N ASN A 403 -1.71 -3.88 -15.68
CA ASN A 403 -0.26 -3.70 -15.62
C ASN A 403 0.40 -4.87 -14.88
N THR A 404 -0.15 -5.25 -13.71
CA THR A 404 0.39 -6.37 -12.94
C THR A 404 0.30 -7.69 -13.71
N ASP A 405 -0.81 -7.96 -14.41
CA ASP A 405 -0.93 -9.14 -15.28
C ASP A 405 0.07 -9.10 -16.45
N SER A 406 0.23 -7.94 -17.11
CA SER A 406 1.20 -7.76 -18.19
C SER A 406 2.64 -8.00 -17.72
N TRP A 407 2.99 -7.50 -16.53
CA TRP A 407 4.29 -7.69 -15.91
C TRP A 407 4.53 -9.13 -15.46
N ARG A 408 3.50 -9.81 -14.90
CA ARG A 408 3.54 -11.25 -14.63
C ARG A 408 3.81 -12.05 -15.89
N LYS A 409 3.04 -11.81 -16.97
CA LYS A 409 3.23 -12.50 -18.25
C LYS A 409 4.62 -12.26 -18.83
N ARG A 410 5.13 -11.03 -18.74
CA ARG A 410 6.52 -10.72 -19.13
C ARG A 410 7.54 -11.49 -18.30
N GLY A 411 7.34 -11.60 -16.98
CA GLY A 411 8.20 -12.39 -16.10
C GLY A 411 8.21 -13.87 -16.49
N LEU A 412 7.03 -14.47 -16.69
CA LEU A 412 6.89 -15.86 -17.14
C LEU A 412 7.55 -16.13 -18.50
N ALA A 413 7.43 -15.17 -19.42
CA ALA A 413 8.10 -15.24 -20.72
C ALA A 413 9.63 -15.14 -20.57
N LEU A 414 10.12 -14.22 -19.73
CA LEU A 414 11.55 -14.06 -19.46
C LEU A 414 12.14 -15.36 -18.88
N LYS A 415 11.43 -16.02 -17.97
CA LYS A 415 11.86 -17.30 -17.38
C LYS A 415 12.12 -18.40 -18.43
N GLN A 416 11.43 -18.37 -19.57
CA GLN A 416 11.62 -19.37 -20.64
C GLN A 416 12.83 -19.09 -21.53
N VAL A 417 13.29 -17.83 -21.59
CA VAL A 417 14.35 -17.40 -22.51
C VAL A 417 15.63 -16.97 -21.81
N SER A 418 15.64 -16.90 -20.47
CA SER A 418 16.79 -16.48 -19.68
C SER A 418 17.33 -17.63 -18.83
N GLY A 419 18.65 -17.64 -18.66
CA GLY A 419 19.39 -18.55 -17.80
C GLY A 419 19.52 -18.03 -16.36
N PRO A 420 20.02 -18.87 -15.44
CA PRO A 420 20.21 -18.51 -14.03
C PRO A 420 21.21 -17.37 -13.82
N ASP A 421 22.19 -17.21 -14.71
CA ASP A 421 23.22 -16.18 -14.61
C ASP A 421 22.86 -14.89 -15.37
N ASP A 422 21.69 -14.86 -15.99
CA ASP A 422 21.27 -13.68 -16.73
C ASP A 422 20.87 -12.55 -15.80
N SER A 423 20.93 -11.34 -16.35
CA SER A 423 20.48 -10.11 -15.70
C SER A 423 19.55 -9.30 -16.58
N PHE A 424 18.65 -8.55 -15.95
CA PHE A 424 17.62 -7.78 -16.66
C PHE A 424 17.42 -6.38 -16.09
N VAL A 425 17.33 -5.37 -16.96
CA VAL A 425 17.00 -3.99 -16.57
C VAL A 425 15.48 -3.77 -16.58
N ALA A 426 14.92 -3.38 -15.43
CA ALA A 426 13.48 -3.21 -15.25
C ALA A 426 13.15 -1.93 -14.46
N ALA A 427 11.96 -1.36 -14.72
CA ALA A 427 11.39 -0.30 -13.89
C ALA A 427 10.30 -0.85 -12.94
N ALA A 428 9.43 -1.72 -13.44
CA ALA A 428 8.48 -2.45 -12.64
C ALA A 428 9.11 -3.80 -12.25
N ILE A 429 9.69 -3.84 -11.06
CA ILE A 429 10.45 -5.00 -10.58
C ILE A 429 9.59 -6.01 -9.80
N GLY A 430 8.33 -5.71 -9.51
CA GLY A 430 7.48 -6.60 -8.71
C GLY A 430 7.23 -7.94 -9.40
N ALA A 431 6.15 -8.01 -10.16
CA ALA A 431 5.70 -9.23 -10.80
C ALA A 431 6.73 -9.73 -11.82
N VAL A 432 7.36 -8.84 -12.60
CA VAL A 432 8.40 -9.25 -13.56
C VAL A 432 9.51 -10.00 -12.85
N GLY A 433 10.05 -9.45 -11.77
CA GLY A 433 11.18 -10.06 -11.08
C GLY A 433 10.82 -11.31 -10.28
N TYR A 434 9.61 -11.38 -9.73
CA TYR A 434 9.14 -12.57 -9.03
C TYR A 434 8.94 -13.78 -9.97
N PHE A 435 8.35 -13.55 -11.14
CA PHE A 435 8.05 -14.63 -12.10
C PHE A 435 9.21 -14.96 -13.06
N SER A 436 10.14 -14.04 -13.29
CA SER A 436 11.27 -14.29 -14.20
C SER A 436 12.33 -15.21 -13.60
N GLU A 437 12.51 -15.22 -12.28
CA GLU A 437 13.56 -15.98 -11.57
C GLU A 437 15.00 -15.66 -12.02
N ILE A 438 15.17 -14.57 -12.77
CA ILE A 438 16.47 -14.01 -13.17
C ILE A 438 17.26 -13.63 -11.91
N SER A 439 18.52 -14.04 -11.80
CA SER A 439 19.32 -13.89 -10.58
C SER A 439 19.55 -12.43 -10.17
N HIS A 440 19.70 -11.54 -11.15
CA HIS A 440 19.95 -10.12 -10.92
C HIS A 440 19.05 -9.22 -11.79
N LEU A 441 18.24 -8.38 -11.15
CA LEU A 441 17.52 -7.29 -11.81
C LEU A 441 18.11 -5.95 -11.42
N TYR A 442 18.39 -5.15 -12.43
CA TYR A 442 18.75 -3.74 -12.30
C TYR A 442 17.47 -2.90 -12.29
N ASP A 443 17.22 -2.23 -11.17
CA ASP A 443 16.03 -1.44 -10.87
C ASP A 443 16.25 0.03 -11.20
N ARG A 444 15.57 0.46 -12.26
CA ARG A 444 15.58 1.85 -12.73
C ARG A 444 14.99 2.85 -11.73
N ASN A 445 14.22 2.40 -10.74
CA ASN A 445 13.60 3.27 -9.73
C ASN A 445 14.31 3.20 -8.36
N GLY A 446 15.37 2.39 -8.24
CA GLY A 446 16.24 2.37 -7.06
C GLY A 446 15.62 1.80 -5.79
N LEU A 447 14.58 0.97 -5.86
CA LEU A 447 14.11 0.21 -4.70
C LEU A 447 15.14 -0.86 -4.30
N VAL A 448 15.76 -1.52 -5.27
CA VAL A 448 16.79 -2.55 -5.03
C VAL A 448 18.16 -2.21 -5.62
N ASP A 449 18.36 -0.96 -6.06
CA ASP A 449 19.65 -0.43 -6.49
C ASP A 449 20.04 0.78 -5.63
N ARG A 450 21.15 0.68 -4.88
CA ARG A 450 21.60 1.73 -3.95
C ARG A 450 22.00 3.00 -4.69
N GLU A 451 22.72 2.87 -5.79
CA GLU A 451 23.24 4.01 -6.55
C GLU A 451 22.10 4.88 -7.07
N VAL A 452 21.09 4.24 -7.68
CA VAL A 452 19.88 4.92 -8.17
C VAL A 452 19.10 5.57 -7.03
N ALA A 453 18.95 4.89 -5.88
CA ALA A 453 18.22 5.42 -4.73
C ALA A 453 18.83 6.70 -4.15
N LEU A 454 20.17 6.76 -4.14
CA LEU A 454 20.96 7.86 -3.58
C LEU A 454 21.09 9.06 -4.53
N MET A 455 20.69 8.92 -5.79
CA MET A 455 20.67 10.05 -6.72
C MET A 455 19.76 11.18 -6.18
N PRO A 456 20.15 12.45 -6.42
CA PRO A 456 19.29 13.58 -6.09
C PRO A 456 18.00 13.47 -6.91
N ALA A 457 16.88 13.80 -6.29
CA ALA A 457 15.63 13.90 -7.03
C ALA A 457 15.71 15.12 -7.98
N PRO A 458 15.08 15.07 -9.16
CA PRO A 458 15.13 16.17 -10.12
C PRO A 458 14.72 17.49 -9.49
N GLU A 459 15.51 18.54 -9.77
CA GLU A 459 15.15 19.91 -9.44
C GLU A 459 14.22 20.46 -10.53
N GLY A 460 13.06 21.00 -10.14
CA GLY A 460 12.11 21.62 -11.06
C GLY A 460 10.70 21.04 -11.03
N PRO A 461 9.90 21.30 -12.09
CA PRO A 461 8.53 20.78 -12.21
C PRO A 461 8.54 19.24 -12.20
N LEU A 462 7.59 18.66 -11.47
CA LEU A 462 7.41 17.22 -11.46
C LEU A 462 6.79 16.80 -12.80
N THR A 463 7.36 15.77 -13.43
CA THR A 463 6.85 15.17 -14.66
C THR A 463 6.30 13.76 -14.44
N GLU A 464 6.66 13.14 -13.30
CA GLU A 464 6.32 11.77 -12.97
C GLU A 464 5.26 11.70 -11.86
N SER A 465 4.61 10.53 -11.78
CA SER A 465 3.63 10.27 -10.72
C SER A 465 4.32 10.01 -9.37
N PRO A 466 3.64 10.24 -8.23
CA PRO A 466 4.20 10.02 -6.90
C PRO A 466 4.89 8.66 -6.79
N GLY A 467 6.08 8.66 -6.19
CA GLY A 467 6.90 7.45 -6.03
C GLY A 467 7.76 7.07 -7.24
N HIS A 468 7.70 7.83 -8.35
CA HIS A 468 8.51 7.62 -9.56
C HIS A 468 9.35 8.85 -9.94
N ASP A 469 9.55 9.77 -8.99
CA ASP A 469 10.30 11.01 -9.22
C ASP A 469 11.80 10.76 -9.47
N LYS A 470 12.33 9.64 -8.96
CA LYS A 470 13.70 9.18 -9.21
C LYS A 470 13.65 7.98 -10.12
N THR A 471 14.03 8.17 -11.38
CA THR A 471 14.14 7.08 -12.35
C THR A 471 15.33 7.33 -13.26
N VAL A 472 16.10 6.29 -13.56
CA VAL A 472 17.20 6.36 -14.54
C VAL A 472 16.76 5.78 -15.87
N ASP A 473 17.39 6.23 -16.96
CA ASP A 473 17.29 5.53 -18.23
C ASP A 473 17.97 4.15 -18.14
N ARG A 474 17.53 3.20 -18.95
CA ARG A 474 18.15 1.86 -18.99
C ARG A 474 19.65 1.91 -19.33
N ASN A 475 20.07 2.92 -20.08
CA ASN A 475 21.46 3.12 -20.48
C ASN A 475 22.40 3.39 -19.29
N PHE A 476 21.84 3.78 -18.14
CA PHE A 476 22.60 3.92 -16.90
C PHE A 476 23.32 2.63 -16.51
N PHE A 477 22.75 1.47 -16.86
CA PHE A 477 23.29 0.18 -16.48
C PHE A 477 24.24 -0.44 -17.52
N LEU A 478 24.65 0.29 -18.56
CA LEU A 478 25.45 -0.29 -19.66
C LEU A 478 26.84 -0.75 -19.23
N ASP A 479 27.44 -0.08 -18.24
CA ASP A 479 28.76 -0.42 -17.72
C ASP A 479 28.76 -1.76 -16.97
N GLN A 480 27.62 -2.13 -16.38
CA GLN A 480 27.37 -3.40 -15.71
C GLN A 480 27.07 -4.54 -16.70
N LYS A 481 26.95 -4.23 -18.00
CA LYS A 481 26.73 -5.19 -19.10
C LYS A 481 25.56 -6.16 -18.82
N PRO A 482 24.34 -5.68 -18.59
CA PRO A 482 23.19 -6.53 -18.36
C PRO A 482 22.98 -7.49 -19.53
N THR A 483 22.59 -8.73 -19.26
CA THR A 483 22.32 -9.71 -20.34
C THR A 483 21.15 -9.24 -21.20
N ILE A 484 20.10 -8.68 -20.58
CA ILE A 484 18.92 -8.17 -21.27
C ILE A 484 18.66 -6.73 -20.82
N ILE A 485 18.65 -5.79 -21.76
CA ILE A 485 18.41 -4.36 -21.47
C ILE A 485 16.97 -3.91 -21.78
N GLU A 486 16.24 -4.69 -22.59
CA GLU A 486 14.83 -4.44 -22.90
C GLU A 486 14.13 -5.77 -23.22
N ALA A 487 12.88 -5.89 -22.77
CA ALA A 487 12.01 -7.02 -23.11
C ALA A 487 10.58 -6.54 -23.38
N LYS A 488 10.00 -6.99 -24.50
CA LYS A 488 8.62 -6.68 -24.91
C LYS A 488 7.91 -7.97 -25.32
N LEU A 489 6.81 -8.26 -24.63
CA LEU A 489 5.92 -9.36 -24.98
C LEU A 489 4.97 -8.92 -26.10
N ILE A 490 4.81 -9.78 -27.10
CA ILE A 490 4.02 -9.55 -28.31
C ILE A 490 2.92 -10.62 -28.38
N PHE A 491 1.69 -10.16 -28.57
CA PHE A 491 0.50 -10.99 -28.59
C PHE A 491 -0.06 -11.10 -30.02
N PRO A 492 -0.68 -12.23 -30.39
CA PRO A 492 -1.41 -12.34 -31.65
C PRO A 492 -2.63 -11.41 -31.69
N PRO A 493 -3.17 -11.06 -32.88
CA PRO A 493 -2.71 -11.41 -34.23
C PRO A 493 -1.60 -10.46 -34.76
N GLU A 494 -1.13 -10.67 -35.98
CA GLU A 494 -0.11 -9.82 -36.66
C GLU A 494 1.26 -9.77 -35.96
N VAL A 495 1.70 -10.87 -35.36
CA VAL A 495 2.98 -10.98 -34.62
C VAL A 495 4.14 -10.45 -35.46
N ARG A 496 4.22 -10.87 -36.73
CA ARG A 496 5.27 -10.44 -37.65
C ARG A 496 5.35 -8.92 -37.80
N LYS A 497 4.20 -8.26 -37.95
CA LYS A 497 4.13 -6.79 -38.08
C LYS A 497 4.52 -6.11 -36.78
N GLN A 498 4.04 -6.63 -35.65
CA GLN A 498 4.36 -6.08 -34.33
C GLN A 498 5.85 -6.20 -33.99
N ILE A 499 6.51 -7.33 -34.31
CA ILE A 499 7.96 -7.51 -34.12
C ILE A 499 8.75 -6.48 -34.96
N ARG A 500 8.38 -6.31 -36.23
CA ARG A 500 9.04 -5.32 -37.10
C ARG A 500 8.88 -3.90 -36.57
N GLN A 501 7.66 -3.53 -36.16
CA GLN A 501 7.39 -2.22 -35.59
C GLN A 501 8.13 -2.01 -34.27
N ALA A 502 8.20 -3.02 -33.41
CA ALA A 502 8.93 -2.94 -32.15
C ALA A 502 10.45 -2.74 -32.38
N ASN A 503 11.05 -3.47 -33.31
CA ASN A 503 12.46 -3.30 -33.67
C ASN A 503 12.74 -1.89 -34.24
N GLN A 504 11.89 -1.42 -35.14
CA GLN A 504 12.00 -0.05 -35.68
C GLN A 504 11.88 1.00 -34.58
N GLN A 505 10.91 0.85 -33.67
CA GLN A 505 10.75 1.74 -32.52
C GLN A 505 11.98 1.74 -31.61
N TRP A 506 12.60 0.59 -31.35
CA TRP A 506 13.82 0.53 -30.55
C TRP A 506 14.97 1.26 -31.23
N ARG A 507 15.14 1.12 -32.55
CA ARG A 507 16.23 1.78 -33.30
C ARG A 507 16.10 3.30 -33.35
N HIS A 508 14.87 3.80 -33.51
CA HIS A 508 14.59 5.22 -33.70
C HIS A 508 14.27 5.98 -32.40
N LYS A 509 14.29 5.31 -31.24
CA LYS A 509 14.15 6.01 -29.96
C LYS A 509 15.36 6.94 -29.75
N PRO A 510 15.19 8.21 -29.37
CA PRO A 510 16.30 9.13 -29.12
C PRO A 510 17.26 8.70 -27.99
N THR A 511 16.92 7.63 -27.24
CA THR A 511 17.78 6.96 -26.27
C THR A 511 18.62 5.82 -26.86
N SER A 512 18.60 5.59 -28.19
CA SER A 512 19.47 4.62 -28.87
C SER A 512 20.91 5.14 -28.92
N ASN A 513 21.63 4.93 -27.82
CA ASN A 513 23.08 5.08 -27.80
C ASN A 513 23.68 4.15 -28.86
N ALA A 514 24.60 4.64 -29.70
CA ALA A 514 25.31 3.83 -30.69
C ALA A 514 25.89 2.56 -30.05
N TYR A 515 26.40 2.69 -28.82
CA TYR A 515 26.89 1.57 -28.02
C TYR A 515 25.88 0.44 -27.85
N VAL A 516 24.59 0.75 -27.67
CA VAL A 516 23.55 -0.28 -27.50
C VAL A 516 23.44 -1.11 -28.78
N TRP A 517 23.46 -0.49 -29.96
CA TRP A 517 23.35 -1.25 -31.22
C TRP A 517 24.65 -1.93 -31.63
N ASP A 518 25.79 -1.44 -31.15
CA ASP A 518 27.10 -2.09 -31.35
C ASP A 518 27.27 -3.33 -30.48
N ASN A 519 26.61 -3.38 -29.31
CA ASN A 519 26.83 -4.41 -28.28
C ASN A 519 25.60 -5.26 -27.94
N TYR A 520 24.39 -4.82 -28.30
CA TYR A 520 23.16 -5.56 -28.03
C TYR A 520 22.41 -5.87 -29.32
N LEU A 521 21.83 -7.06 -29.34
CA LEU A 521 21.18 -7.63 -30.51
C LEU A 521 19.71 -7.91 -30.23
N PRO A 522 18.80 -7.53 -31.14
CA PRO A 522 17.41 -7.89 -31.02
C PRO A 522 17.27 -9.39 -31.27
N ASP A 523 16.53 -10.06 -30.41
CA ASP A 523 16.17 -11.47 -30.57
C ASP A 523 14.69 -11.64 -30.20
N PHE A 524 14.10 -12.75 -30.61
CA PHE A 524 12.76 -13.13 -30.17
C PHE A 524 12.62 -14.64 -30.07
N ALA A 525 11.79 -15.09 -29.14
CA ALA A 525 11.42 -16.49 -29.02
C ALA A 525 9.89 -16.60 -28.85
N GLU A 526 9.32 -17.67 -29.38
CA GLU A 526 7.95 -18.05 -29.03
C GLU A 526 7.93 -18.49 -27.56
N VAL A 527 6.89 -18.08 -26.84
CA VAL A 527 6.70 -18.37 -25.42
C VAL A 527 5.28 -18.86 -25.17
N GLU A 528 5.15 -19.78 -24.23
CA GLU A 528 3.86 -20.29 -23.78
C GLU A 528 3.51 -19.68 -22.42
N ILE A 529 2.36 -19.04 -22.27
CA ILE A 529 1.96 -18.43 -21.00
C ILE A 529 0.54 -18.87 -20.67
N ASP A 530 0.33 -19.44 -19.49
CA ASP A 530 -0.97 -19.93 -19.03
C ASP A 530 -1.63 -20.96 -19.98
N GLY A 531 -0.82 -21.72 -20.72
CA GLY A 531 -1.29 -22.69 -21.71
C GLY A 531 -1.66 -22.10 -23.08
N GLU A 532 -1.49 -20.78 -23.25
CA GLU A 532 -1.67 -20.10 -24.54
C GLU A 532 -0.34 -20.03 -25.30
N THR A 533 -0.36 -20.41 -26.58
CA THR A 533 0.79 -20.39 -27.51
C THR A 533 0.65 -19.25 -28.54
N GLY A 534 1.67 -19.05 -29.39
CA GLY A 534 1.68 -17.99 -30.40
C GLY A 534 2.02 -16.58 -29.88
N MET A 535 2.42 -16.47 -28.61
CA MET A 535 3.01 -15.26 -28.05
C MET A 535 4.52 -15.26 -28.27
N TYR A 536 5.10 -14.08 -28.46
CA TYR A 536 6.53 -13.94 -28.70
C TYR A 536 7.14 -12.94 -27.73
N LEU A 537 8.24 -13.32 -27.08
CA LEU A 537 9.03 -12.39 -26.29
C LEU A 537 10.16 -11.87 -27.17
N MET A 538 10.13 -10.57 -27.44
CA MET A 538 11.23 -9.87 -28.07
C MET A 538 12.15 -9.29 -26.99
N VAL A 539 13.45 -9.52 -27.11
CA VAL A 539 14.47 -9.04 -26.18
C VAL A 539 15.57 -8.28 -26.92
N LEU A 540 16.24 -7.38 -26.20
CA LEU A 540 17.50 -6.79 -26.63
C LEU A 540 18.60 -7.32 -25.71
N ARG A 541 19.36 -8.30 -26.20
CA ARG A 541 20.32 -9.07 -25.39
C ARG A 541 21.76 -8.67 -25.70
N LEU A 542 22.64 -8.74 -24.71
CA LEU A 542 24.07 -8.50 -24.88
C LEU A 542 24.65 -9.53 -25.85
N ARG A 543 25.51 -9.05 -26.75
CA ARG A 543 26.24 -9.88 -27.70
C ARG A 543 27.30 -10.70 -26.97
N GLN A 544 27.33 -11.99 -27.26
CA GLN A 544 28.37 -12.90 -26.78
C GLN A 544 29.50 -13.02 -27.82
N PRO A 545 30.73 -13.37 -27.42
CA PRO A 545 31.86 -13.55 -28.34
C PRO A 545 31.60 -14.58 -29.45
N GLU A 546 30.81 -15.61 -29.16
CA GLU A 546 30.39 -16.68 -30.06
C GLU A 546 29.24 -16.29 -31.01
N ASP A 547 28.58 -15.15 -30.79
CA ASP A 547 27.54 -14.69 -31.68
C ASP A 547 28.13 -14.31 -33.06
N PRO A 548 27.43 -14.62 -34.18
CA PRO A 548 27.87 -14.25 -35.53
C PRO A 548 28.15 -12.74 -35.70
N SER A 549 28.67 -12.35 -36.85
CA SER A 549 28.86 -10.92 -37.12
C SER A 549 27.50 -10.18 -37.06
N PRO A 550 27.47 -8.89 -36.66
CA PRO A 550 26.20 -8.15 -36.57
C PRO A 550 25.38 -8.17 -37.87
N ALA A 551 26.05 -8.19 -39.03
CA ALA A 551 25.40 -8.29 -40.33
C ALA A 551 24.69 -9.63 -40.54
N GLU A 552 25.34 -10.75 -40.19
CA GLU A 552 24.75 -12.10 -40.29
C GLU A 552 23.57 -12.26 -39.32
N ILE A 553 23.66 -11.69 -38.12
CA ILE A 553 22.58 -11.73 -37.13
C ILE A 553 21.40 -10.90 -37.60
N GLU A 554 21.65 -9.71 -38.16
CA GLU A 554 20.59 -8.88 -38.71
C GLU A 554 19.87 -9.58 -39.87
N GLU A 555 20.61 -10.19 -40.79
CA GLU A 555 20.05 -10.98 -41.88
C GLU A 555 19.23 -12.16 -41.36
N THR A 556 19.78 -12.93 -40.41
CA THR A 556 19.10 -14.08 -39.79
C THR A 556 17.84 -13.64 -39.04
N TRP A 557 17.90 -12.53 -38.31
CA TRP A 557 16.76 -11.95 -37.61
C TRP A 557 15.66 -11.54 -38.60
N PHE A 558 16.01 -10.90 -39.71
CA PHE A 558 15.06 -10.56 -40.75
C PHE A 558 14.40 -11.80 -41.33
N GLN A 559 15.20 -12.83 -41.69
CA GLN A 559 14.70 -14.10 -42.22
C GLN A 559 13.73 -14.78 -41.25
N ARG A 560 14.12 -14.97 -39.98
CA ARG A 560 13.25 -15.52 -38.92
C ARG A 560 11.95 -14.71 -38.78
N THR A 561 12.02 -13.39 -38.95
CA THR A 561 10.83 -12.53 -38.90
C THR A 561 9.89 -12.76 -40.10
N PHE A 562 10.39 -13.18 -41.26
CA PHE A 562 9.55 -13.51 -42.42
C PHE A 562 8.79 -14.83 -42.26
N GLU A 563 9.35 -15.78 -41.50
CA GLU A 563 8.76 -17.10 -41.20
C GLU A 563 7.61 -17.03 -40.19
N LEU A 564 7.51 -15.93 -39.45
CA LEU A 564 6.44 -15.70 -38.48
C LEU A 564 5.05 -15.63 -39.13
N PRO A 565 3.99 -16.07 -38.39
CA PRO A 565 2.61 -15.88 -38.81
C PRO A 565 2.34 -14.41 -39.17
N LYS A 566 1.65 -14.21 -40.30
CA LYS A 566 1.34 -12.87 -40.82
C LYS A 566 0.51 -12.04 -39.87
#